data_AF-A0A368TLF9-F1
#
_entry.id   AF-A0A368TLF9-F1
#
_cell.length_a   1.000
_cell.length_b   1.000
_cell.length_c   1.000
_cell.angle_alpha   90.00
_cell.angle_beta   90.00
_cell.angle_gamma   90.00
#
_symmetry.space_group_name_H-M   'P 1'
#
loop_
_entity.id
_entity.type
_entity.pdbx_description
1 polymer ?
#
loop_
_entity_poly.entity_id
_entity_poly.type
_entity_poly.pdbx_seq_one_letter_code
_entity_poly.pdbx_strand_id
1 'polypeptide(L)'
;TKNIVEADLVDCMIALPSQLFYNTMIPVCLWFVSRDKTNNKFRDRSGELMFIDARKMGEMIDRRHRELTDDEIKKISGTYHAWRGEGGKYEDVLGFCKSATLEEVRKHDHILTPGRYVGFPEEEDEGIPFEEKMKELTAQLKVQMEEGKKLDVEIKKNLAGIGYEI
;
A
#
# COMPACT_ATOMS: atom_id res chain seq x y z
N THR A 1 12.60 4.74 -13.55
CA THR A 1 12.52 5.20 -12.14
C THR A 1 13.89 5.31 -11.47
N LYS A 2 14.76 4.29 -11.53
CA LYS A 2 16.09 4.32 -10.91
C LYS A 2 16.87 5.63 -11.13
N ASN A 3 17.00 6.11 -12.37
CA ASN A 3 17.79 7.31 -12.67
C ASN A 3 17.27 8.59 -11.98
N ILE A 4 15.94 8.79 -11.89
CA ILE A 4 15.37 9.99 -11.25
C ILE A 4 15.51 9.95 -9.72
N VAL A 5 15.50 8.74 -9.14
CA VAL A 5 15.72 8.50 -7.72
C VAL A 5 17.19 8.68 -7.35
N GLU A 6 18.10 8.12 -8.13
CA GLU A 6 19.55 8.27 -7.94
C GLU A 6 20.04 9.71 -8.18
N ALA A 7 19.35 10.46 -9.03
CA ALA A 7 19.57 11.90 -9.19
C ALA A 7 18.95 12.74 -8.05
N ASP A 8 18.38 12.09 -7.03
CA ASP A 8 17.73 12.71 -5.87
C ASP A 8 16.63 13.73 -6.24
N LEU A 9 15.93 13.50 -7.36
CA LEU A 9 14.91 14.41 -7.86
C LEU A 9 13.53 14.13 -7.27
N VAL A 10 13.26 12.87 -6.92
CA VAL A 10 11.98 12.47 -6.32
C VAL A 10 11.94 12.95 -4.87
N ASP A 11 10.94 13.73 -4.54
CA ASP A 11 10.80 14.35 -3.23
C ASP A 11 9.79 13.62 -2.34
N CYS A 12 8.59 13.42 -2.87
CA CYS A 12 7.49 12.80 -2.16
C CYS A 12 6.66 11.93 -3.10
N MET A 13 6.24 10.78 -2.58
CA MET A 13 5.40 9.80 -3.23
C MET A 13 4.14 9.61 -2.41
N ILE A 14 2.99 9.90 -3.01
CA ILE A 14 1.69 9.76 -2.34
C ILE A 14 0.86 8.71 -3.07
N ALA A 15 0.50 7.63 -2.40
CA ALA A 15 -0.47 6.66 -2.93
C ALA A 15 -1.87 7.10 -2.53
N LEU A 16 -2.73 7.35 -3.52
CA LEU A 16 -4.09 7.82 -3.31
C LEU A 16 -5.10 6.66 -3.33
N PRO A 17 -6.31 6.87 -2.79
CA PRO A 17 -7.39 5.90 -2.90
C PRO A 17 -7.69 5.51 -4.36
N SER A 18 -8.25 4.32 -4.55
CA SER A 18 -8.96 3.99 -5.79
C SER A 18 -10.25 4.80 -5.91
N GLN A 19 -10.92 4.71 -7.07
CA GLN A 19 -12.27 5.26 -7.26
C GLN A 19 -12.38 6.80 -7.20
N LEU A 20 -11.26 7.52 -7.34
CA LEU A 20 -11.25 8.99 -7.42
C LEU A 20 -11.70 9.54 -8.79
N PHE A 21 -11.76 8.69 -9.83
CA PHE A 21 -12.12 9.11 -11.19
C PHE A 21 -13.44 8.49 -11.62
N TYR A 22 -14.27 9.30 -12.29
CA TYR A 22 -15.59 8.88 -12.78
C TYR A 22 -15.55 7.72 -13.79
N ASN A 23 -14.48 7.61 -14.57
CA ASN A 23 -14.40 6.65 -15.69
C ASN A 23 -13.63 5.37 -15.35
N THR A 24 -12.82 5.36 -14.29
CA THR A 24 -11.94 4.21 -13.96
C THR A 24 -11.73 4.09 -12.46
N MET A 25 -11.70 2.87 -11.94
CA MET A 25 -11.44 2.59 -10.52
C MET A 25 -9.95 2.37 -10.20
N ILE A 26 -9.05 2.69 -11.14
CA ILE A 26 -7.61 2.41 -11.00
C ILE A 26 -7.03 3.31 -9.88
N PRO A 27 -6.22 2.76 -8.96
CA PRO A 27 -5.51 3.56 -7.97
C PRO A 27 -4.46 4.45 -8.63
N VAL A 28 -4.25 5.64 -8.08
CA VAL A 28 -3.27 6.59 -8.61
C VAL A 28 -2.26 7.01 -7.55
N CYS A 29 -1.16 7.60 -8.01
CA CYS A 29 -0.15 8.17 -7.13
C CYS A 29 0.27 9.56 -7.60
N LEU A 30 0.64 10.42 -6.66
CA LEU A 30 1.23 11.73 -6.93
C LEU A 30 2.73 11.65 -6.71
N TRP A 31 3.46 12.27 -7.62
CA TRP A 31 4.92 12.39 -7.58
C TRP A 31 5.27 13.85 -7.43
N PHE A 32 5.95 14.19 -6.36
CA PHE A 32 6.56 15.49 -6.18
C PHE A 32 8.02 15.37 -6.56
N VAL A 33 8.48 16.27 -7.42
CA VAL A 33 9.84 16.29 -7.94
C VAL A 33 10.43 17.65 -7.65
N SER A 34 11.64 17.67 -7.08
CA SER A 34 12.40 18.89 -6.83
C SER A 34 13.80 18.75 -7.41
N ARG A 35 14.28 19.80 -8.08
CA ARG A 35 15.68 19.86 -8.55
C ARG A 35 16.65 20.34 -7.48
N ASP A 36 16.13 20.99 -6.43
CA ASP A 36 16.93 21.50 -5.32
C ASP A 36 16.26 21.11 -4.00
N LYS A 37 16.96 20.30 -3.22
CA LYS A 37 16.54 19.84 -1.89
C LYS A 37 17.17 20.66 -0.75
N THR A 38 18.03 21.61 -1.10
CA THR A 38 18.92 22.39 -0.22
C THR A 38 18.71 23.90 -0.36
N ASN A 39 17.58 24.33 -0.90
CA ASN A 39 17.33 25.71 -1.34
C ASN A 39 17.28 26.78 -0.21
N ASN A 40 17.74 26.47 1.01
CA ASN A 40 17.77 27.31 2.22
C ASN A 40 16.41 27.86 2.69
N LYS A 41 15.32 27.61 1.95
CA LYS A 41 13.95 27.97 2.34
C LYS A 41 13.34 26.92 3.26
N PHE A 42 13.76 25.68 3.08
CA PHE A 42 13.28 24.49 3.77
C PHE A 42 14.46 23.81 4.46
N ARG A 43 14.16 22.81 5.31
CA ARG A 43 15.25 21.98 5.85
C ARG A 43 15.94 21.24 4.72
N ASP A 44 17.20 20.86 4.94
CA ASP A 44 17.88 19.93 4.04
C ASP A 44 17.19 18.56 4.11
N ARG A 45 16.90 18.03 2.93
CA ARG A 45 16.19 16.76 2.67
C ARG A 45 16.88 15.97 1.56
N SER A 46 18.16 16.26 1.33
CA SER A 46 19.00 15.56 0.36
C SER A 46 19.13 14.09 0.74
N GLY A 47 18.95 13.21 -0.24
CA GLY A 47 18.96 11.76 -0.02
C GLY A 47 17.78 11.23 0.79
N GLU A 48 16.75 12.05 1.04
CA GLU A 48 15.51 11.62 1.68
C GLU A 48 14.34 11.65 0.68
N LEU A 49 13.44 10.69 0.84
CA LEU A 49 12.21 10.56 0.09
C LEU A 49 11.04 10.38 1.07
N MET A 50 10.02 11.22 0.92
CA MET A 50 8.81 11.13 1.72
C MET A 50 7.81 10.17 1.09
N PHE A 51 7.27 9.26 1.88
CA PHE A 51 6.21 8.35 1.47
C PHE A 51 4.95 8.63 2.26
N ILE A 52 3.82 8.77 1.57
CA ILE A 52 2.48 8.91 2.17
C ILE A 52 1.56 7.87 1.55
N ASP A 53 0.92 7.07 2.40
CA ASP A 53 -0.11 6.11 2.01
C ASP A 53 -1.48 6.61 2.43
N ALA A 54 -2.20 7.18 1.47
CA ALA A 54 -3.56 7.65 1.63
C ALA A 54 -4.59 6.68 1.04
N ARG A 55 -4.20 5.44 0.66
CA ARG A 55 -5.10 4.51 -0.07
C ARG A 55 -6.40 4.18 0.68
N LYS A 56 -6.37 4.23 2.01
CA LYS A 56 -7.52 3.96 2.89
C LYS A 56 -8.35 5.22 3.22
N MET A 57 -7.92 6.41 2.79
CA MET A 57 -8.62 7.68 3.02
C MET A 57 -9.78 7.86 2.05
N GLY A 58 -10.63 8.85 2.31
CA GLY A 58 -11.75 9.26 1.49
C GLY A 58 -13.06 8.59 1.88
N GLU A 59 -14.14 9.23 1.46
CA GLU A 59 -15.50 8.79 1.70
C GLU A 59 -16.17 8.42 0.37
N MET A 60 -17.04 7.41 0.42
CA MET A 60 -17.84 7.04 -0.74
C MET A 60 -18.97 8.07 -0.90
N ILE A 61 -18.88 8.88 -1.95
CA ILE A 61 -19.94 9.83 -2.29
C ILE A 61 -21.10 9.15 -3.03
N ASP A 62 -20.82 8.00 -3.66
CA ASP A 62 -21.82 7.09 -4.21
C ASP A 62 -21.29 5.63 -4.19
N ARG A 63 -21.94 4.71 -4.91
CA ARG A 63 -21.55 3.28 -4.92
C ARG A 63 -20.21 2.98 -5.60
N ARG A 64 -19.65 3.91 -6.37
CA ARG A 64 -18.50 3.71 -7.26
C ARG A 64 -17.42 4.78 -7.12
N HIS A 65 -17.73 5.94 -6.55
CA HIS A 65 -16.81 7.06 -6.45
C HIS A 65 -16.50 7.42 -5.00
N ARG A 66 -15.23 7.75 -4.81
CA ARG A 66 -14.66 8.17 -3.54
C ARG A 66 -14.13 9.58 -3.69
N GLU A 67 -14.29 10.40 -2.67
CA GLU A 67 -13.68 11.72 -2.58
C GLU A 67 -12.86 11.84 -1.30
N LEU A 68 -11.73 12.52 -1.38
CA LEU A 68 -10.98 12.92 -0.19
C LEU A 68 -11.69 14.11 0.45
N THR A 69 -11.91 14.02 1.75
CA THR A 69 -12.47 15.14 2.51
C THR A 69 -11.44 16.27 2.63
N ASP A 70 -11.91 17.51 2.85
CA ASP A 70 -11.03 18.67 3.06
C ASP A 70 -10.03 18.44 4.20
N ASP A 71 -10.43 17.73 5.26
CA ASP A 71 -9.57 17.47 6.40
C ASP A 71 -8.51 16.41 6.08
N GLU A 72 -8.82 15.41 5.25
CA GLU A 72 -7.82 14.46 4.75
C GLU A 72 -6.82 15.13 3.81
N ILE A 73 -7.28 16.04 2.94
CA ILE A 73 -6.40 16.84 2.08
C ILE A 73 -5.48 17.72 2.94
N LYS A 74 -6.01 18.37 3.97
CA LYS A 74 -5.21 19.15 4.94
C LYS A 74 -4.22 18.28 5.70
N LYS A 75 -4.60 17.06 6.10
CA LYS A 75 -3.70 16.11 6.75
C LYS A 75 -2.54 15.72 5.83
N ILE A 76 -2.83 15.30 4.60
CA ILE A 76 -1.80 14.90 3.61
C ILE A 76 -0.85 16.05 3.31
N SER A 77 -1.41 17.22 2.98
CA SER A 77 -0.61 18.41 2.66
C SER A 77 0.20 18.88 3.87
N GLY A 78 -0.43 18.97 5.05
CA GLY A 78 0.20 19.36 6.31
C GLY A 78 1.36 18.44 6.68
N THR A 79 1.22 17.12 6.53
CA THR A 79 2.31 16.16 6.75
C THR A 79 3.51 16.43 5.83
N TYR A 80 3.26 16.68 4.54
CA TYR A 80 4.34 17.02 3.61
C TYR A 80 4.98 18.39 3.90
N HIS A 81 4.19 19.40 4.29
CA HIS A 81 4.70 20.71 4.71
C HIS A 81 5.58 20.59 5.96
N ALA A 82 5.09 19.91 7.00
CA ALA A 82 5.86 19.66 8.22
C ALA A 82 7.15 18.87 7.93
N TRP A 83 7.07 17.83 7.10
CA TRP A 83 8.24 17.08 6.67
C TRP A 83 9.25 17.95 5.91
N ARG A 84 8.83 18.93 5.10
CA ARG A 84 9.75 19.88 4.45
C ARG A 84 10.29 20.95 5.40
N GLY A 85 9.83 21.01 6.64
CA GLY A 85 10.20 22.06 7.59
C GLY A 85 9.35 23.33 7.49
N GLU A 86 8.20 23.26 6.80
CA GLU A 86 7.19 24.31 6.78
C GLU A 86 6.13 24.05 7.86
N GLY A 87 6.44 24.47 9.10
CA GLY A 87 5.49 24.45 10.21
C GLY A 87 5.27 23.08 10.87
N GLY A 88 5.07 23.09 12.20
CA GLY A 88 4.87 21.88 12.98
C GLY A 88 6.12 21.00 13.10
N LYS A 89 5.97 19.88 13.81
CA LYS A 89 7.00 18.84 13.94
C LYS A 89 6.56 17.62 13.12
N TYR A 90 7.47 17.09 12.33
CA TYR A 90 7.26 15.85 11.59
C TYR A 90 7.61 14.62 12.45
N GLU A 91 6.85 13.55 12.28
CA GLU A 91 7.15 12.21 12.76
C GLU A 91 6.63 11.16 11.78
N ASP A 92 7.30 10.00 11.75
CA ASP A 92 6.82 8.84 10.99
C ASP A 92 5.57 8.27 11.68
N VAL A 93 4.57 7.87 10.89
CA VAL A 93 3.33 7.28 11.38
C VAL A 93 3.07 5.98 10.63
N LEU A 94 3.05 4.87 11.37
CA LEU A 94 2.81 3.54 10.83
C LEU A 94 1.51 3.49 10.02
N GLY A 95 1.60 2.92 8.82
CA GLY A 95 0.49 2.81 7.88
C GLY A 95 0.06 4.12 7.20
N PHE A 96 0.70 5.26 7.52
CA PHE A 96 0.36 6.55 6.92
C PHE A 96 1.53 7.25 6.26
N CYS A 97 2.65 7.51 6.96
CA CYS A 97 3.76 8.24 6.37
C CYS A 97 5.13 7.84 6.93
N LYS A 98 6.16 7.93 6.09
CA LYS A 98 7.55 7.66 6.48
C LYS A 98 8.53 8.45 5.62
N SER A 99 9.54 9.04 6.25
CA SER A 99 10.73 9.55 5.59
C SER A 99 11.75 8.43 5.44
N ALA A 100 12.05 8.00 4.21
CA ALA A 100 13.05 6.98 3.95
C ALA A 100 14.27 7.56 3.26
N THR A 101 15.43 6.99 3.57
CA THR A 101 16.71 7.34 2.95
C THR A 101 16.83 6.72 1.56
N LEU A 102 17.64 7.33 0.71
CA LEU A 102 17.99 6.81 -0.62
C LEU A 102 18.58 5.39 -0.51
N GLU A 103 19.33 5.09 0.55
CA GLU A 103 19.86 3.75 0.80
C GLU A 103 18.77 2.72 1.11
N GLU A 104 17.75 3.07 1.90
CA GLU A 104 16.58 2.20 2.10
C GLU A 104 15.86 1.94 0.77
N VAL A 105 15.70 2.97 -0.06
CA VAL A 105 15.08 2.84 -1.38
C VAL A 105 15.89 1.93 -2.31
N ARG A 106 17.23 2.00 -2.26
CA ARG A 106 18.12 1.09 -3.00
C ARG A 106 17.98 -0.35 -2.54
N LYS A 107 17.86 -0.60 -1.23
CA LYS A 107 17.61 -1.95 -0.67
C LYS A 107 16.27 -2.54 -1.13
N HIS A 108 15.34 -1.70 -1.56
CA HIS A 108 14.04 -2.10 -2.11
C HIS A 108 13.97 -2.03 -3.64
N ASP A 109 15.12 -2.11 -4.33
CA ASP A 109 15.23 -2.13 -5.80
C ASP A 109 14.55 -0.93 -6.48
N HIS A 110 14.59 0.24 -5.83
CA HIS A 110 13.98 1.49 -6.31
C HIS A 110 12.46 1.43 -6.48
N ILE A 111 11.79 0.49 -5.79
CA ILE A 111 10.33 0.41 -5.78
C ILE A 111 9.79 1.49 -4.84
N LEU A 112 9.05 2.45 -5.39
CA LEU A 112 8.58 3.64 -4.68
C LEU A 112 7.14 3.54 -4.16
N THR A 113 6.62 2.34 -3.95
CA THR A 113 5.26 2.16 -3.44
C THR A 113 5.23 2.50 -1.94
N PRO A 114 4.48 3.53 -1.49
CA PRO A 114 4.48 3.96 -0.08
C PRO A 114 4.23 2.85 0.93
N GLY A 115 3.32 1.91 0.63
CA GLY A 115 3.02 0.76 1.49
C GLY A 115 4.21 -0.13 1.85
N ARG A 116 5.31 -0.08 1.08
CA ARG A 116 6.56 -0.80 1.42
C ARG A 116 7.37 -0.10 2.51
N TYR A 117 7.19 1.20 2.68
CA TYR A 117 7.97 2.03 3.60
C TYR A 117 7.18 2.36 4.87
N VAL A 118 5.91 2.71 4.74
CA VAL A 118 5.08 3.15 5.88
C VAL A 118 4.66 1.99 6.80
N GLY A 119 4.86 0.74 6.35
CA GLY A 119 4.40 -0.45 7.07
C GLY A 119 2.88 -0.59 7.05
N PHE A 120 2.39 -1.46 7.92
CA PHE A 120 0.96 -1.57 8.21
C PHE A 120 0.70 -0.89 9.56
N PRO A 121 -0.47 -0.28 9.77
CA PRO A 121 -0.92 -0.01 11.13
C PRO A 121 -0.83 -1.33 11.91
N GLU A 122 -0.49 -1.28 13.20
CA GLU A 122 -0.67 -2.45 14.06
C GLU A 122 -2.12 -2.92 13.88
N GLU A 123 -2.32 -4.08 13.24
CA GLU A 123 -3.59 -4.77 13.37
C GLU A 123 -3.73 -5.09 14.86
N GLU A 124 -4.95 -5.00 15.40
CA GLU A 124 -5.22 -5.63 16.70
C GLU A 124 -4.80 -7.08 16.54
N ASP A 125 -3.64 -7.43 17.09
CA ASP A 125 -3.13 -8.78 17.08
C ASP A 125 -4.22 -9.61 17.74
N GLU A 126 -4.80 -10.55 17.00
CA GLU A 126 -5.78 -11.51 17.56
C GLU A 126 -5.15 -12.31 18.73
N GLY A 127 -3.84 -12.11 18.99
CA GLY A 127 -3.07 -12.71 20.07
C GLY A 127 -2.65 -14.13 19.73
N ILE A 128 -2.89 -14.56 18.49
CA ILE A 128 -2.63 -15.91 18.02
C ILE A 128 -1.23 -15.92 17.38
N PRO A 129 -0.25 -16.63 17.95
CA PRO A 129 1.07 -16.77 17.37
C PRO A 129 1.01 -17.29 15.93
N PHE A 130 1.87 -16.79 15.05
CA PHE A 130 1.96 -17.21 13.64
C PHE A 130 1.99 -18.74 13.47
N GLU A 131 2.76 -19.43 14.29
CA GLU A 131 2.88 -20.90 14.27
C GLU A 131 1.54 -21.61 14.56
N GLU A 132 0.74 -21.06 15.47
CA GLU A 132 -0.58 -21.59 15.81
C GLU A 132 -1.57 -21.38 14.67
N LYS A 133 -1.60 -20.18 14.09
CA LYS A 133 -2.43 -19.84 12.92
C LYS A 133 -2.05 -20.69 11.70
N MET A 134 -0.76 -20.90 11.45
CA MET A 134 -0.28 -21.76 10.36
C MET A 134 -0.67 -23.23 10.56
N LYS A 135 -0.58 -23.74 11.78
CA LYS A 135 -0.98 -25.11 12.10
C LYS A 135 -2.48 -25.30 11.88
N GLU A 136 -3.29 -24.36 12.32
CA GLU A 136 -4.75 -24.39 12.12
C GLU A 136 -5.11 -24.32 10.63
N LEU A 137 -4.60 -23.32 9.91
CA LEU A 137 -4.90 -23.14 8.48
C LEU A 137 -4.44 -24.33 7.64
N THR A 138 -3.30 -24.94 7.96
CA THR A 138 -2.82 -26.14 7.26
C THR A 138 -3.71 -27.34 7.52
N ALA A 139 -4.25 -27.49 8.74
CA ALA A 139 -5.20 -28.54 9.07
C ALA A 139 -6.53 -28.35 8.32
N GLN A 140 -7.05 -27.13 8.28
CA GLN A 140 -8.26 -26.79 7.52
C GLN A 140 -8.06 -27.05 6.02
N LEU A 141 -6.93 -26.61 5.45
CA LEU A 141 -6.59 -26.85 4.05
C LEU A 141 -6.55 -28.35 3.73
N LYS A 142 -6.00 -29.17 4.62
CA LYS A 142 -5.97 -30.63 4.44
C LYS A 142 -7.38 -31.23 4.33
N VAL A 143 -8.30 -30.82 5.21
CA VAL A 143 -9.71 -31.27 5.16
C VAL A 143 -10.35 -30.87 3.84
N GLN A 144 -10.19 -29.62 3.43
CA GLN A 144 -10.74 -29.11 2.17
C GLN A 144 -10.18 -29.86 0.95
N MET A 145 -8.89 -30.21 0.96
CA MET A 145 -8.28 -31.01 -0.11
C MET A 145 -8.84 -32.45 -0.16
N GLU A 146 -9.14 -33.05 1.00
CA GLU A 146 -9.75 -34.38 1.05
C GLU A 146 -11.21 -34.37 0.57
N GLU A 147 -11.97 -33.33 0.92
CA GLU A 147 -13.32 -33.11 0.38
C GLU A 147 -13.30 -32.88 -1.13
N GLY A 148 -12.38 -32.05 -1.62
CA GLY A 148 -12.20 -31.80 -3.05
C GLY A 148 -11.99 -33.10 -3.83
N LYS A 149 -11.12 -34.01 -3.35
CA LYS A 149 -10.90 -35.32 -3.98
C LYS A 149 -12.16 -36.18 -4.02
N LYS A 150 -12.98 -36.17 -2.97
CA LYS A 150 -14.25 -36.92 -2.94
C LYS A 150 -15.22 -36.37 -3.97
N LEU A 151 -15.35 -35.05 -4.03
CA LEU A 151 -16.19 -34.36 -5.00
C LEU A 151 -15.72 -34.62 -6.43
N ASP A 152 -14.41 -34.64 -6.68
CA ASP A 152 -13.86 -34.96 -8.01
C ASP A 152 -14.28 -36.38 -8.46
N VAL A 153 -14.24 -37.37 -7.56
CA VAL A 153 -14.70 -38.74 -7.86
C VAL A 153 -16.20 -38.75 -8.19
N GLU A 154 -17.00 -38.02 -7.42
CA GLU A 154 -18.44 -37.95 -7.64
C GLU A 154 -18.80 -37.23 -8.94
N ILE A 155 -18.09 -36.15 -9.28
CA ILE A 155 -18.23 -35.43 -10.55
C ILE A 155 -17.90 -36.36 -11.72
N LYS A 156 -16.78 -37.09 -11.67
CA LYS A 156 -16.41 -38.07 -12.71
C LYS A 156 -17.48 -39.14 -12.91
N LYS A 157 -18.02 -39.67 -11.82
CA LYS A 157 -19.10 -40.67 -11.86
C LYS A 157 -20.36 -40.11 -12.51
N ASN A 158 -20.76 -38.89 -12.13
CA ASN A 158 -21.95 -38.25 -12.68
C ASN A 158 -21.80 -37.92 -14.18
N LEU A 159 -20.62 -37.46 -14.60
CA LEU A 159 -20.30 -37.20 -16.01
C LEU A 159 -20.32 -38.48 -16.85
N ALA A 160 -19.75 -39.57 -16.34
CA ALA A 160 -19.81 -40.87 -17.00
C ALA A 160 -21.26 -41.35 -17.18
N GLY A 161 -22.12 -41.09 -16.19
CA GLY A 161 -23.56 -41.40 -16.25
C GLY A 161 -24.34 -40.66 -17.33
N ILE A 162 -23.83 -39.54 -17.84
CA ILE A 162 -24.42 -38.75 -18.94
C ILE A 162 -23.60 -38.80 -20.24
N GLY A 163 -22.61 -39.71 -20.33
CA GLY A 163 -21.89 -40.02 -21.56
C GLY A 163 -20.57 -39.27 -21.79
N TYR A 164 -19.98 -38.64 -20.76
CA TYR A 164 -18.69 -37.96 -20.85
C TYR A 164 -17.67 -38.56 -19.88
N GLU A 165 -16.55 -39.12 -20.37
CA GLU A 165 -15.48 -39.71 -19.53
C GLU A 165 -14.30 -38.76 -19.35
N ILE A 166 -13.89 -38.51 -18.09
CA ILE A 166 -12.69 -37.74 -17.70
C ILE A 166 -12.03 -38.22 -16.40
#